data_AF-A0A090X7B4-F1
#
_entry.id   AF-A0A090X7B4-F1
#
_cell.length_a   1.000
_cell.length_b   1.000
_cell.length_c   1.000
_cell.angle_alpha   90.00
_cell.angle_beta   90.00
_cell.angle_gamma   90.00
#
_symmetry.space_group_name_H-M   'P 1'
#
loop_
_entity.id
_entity.type
_entity.pdbx_description
1 polymer ?
#
loop_
_entity_poly.entity_id
_entity_poly.type
_entity_poly.pdbx_seq_one_letter_code
_entity_poly.pdbx_strand_id
1 'polypeptide(L)'
;MLNVDELTSKSIELKIMEGCLIERPGWIRMSIHPTMTNAEVEFVCDAIKAVAANYNVWNKDYDYNVSKNEFVHKDGISLEKQIITNWFKI
;
A
#
# COMPACT_ATOMS: atom_id res chain seq x y z
N MET A 1 -10.70 16.98 -5.88
CA MET A 1 -9.87 16.17 -6.79
C MET A 1 -8.42 16.56 -6.53
N LEU A 2 -7.65 15.74 -5.80
CA LEU A 2 -6.21 15.81 -5.44
C LEU A 2 -5.48 17.16 -5.14
N ASN A 3 -6.09 18.34 -5.35
CA ASN A 3 -5.53 19.68 -5.12
C ASN A 3 -4.11 19.88 -5.69
N VAL A 4 -3.82 19.30 -6.86
CA VAL A 4 -2.52 19.41 -7.54
C VAL A 4 -2.63 20.51 -8.62
N ASP A 5 -1.71 21.47 -8.61
CA ASP A 5 -1.60 22.50 -9.65
C ASP A 5 -0.88 21.99 -10.92
N GLU A 6 -0.97 22.73 -12.01
CA GLU A 6 -0.43 22.33 -13.32
C GLU A 6 1.10 22.11 -13.30
N LEU A 7 1.85 22.92 -12.55
CA LEU A 7 3.31 22.81 -12.47
C LEU A 7 3.70 21.55 -11.71
N THR A 8 3.03 21.29 -10.58
CA THR A 8 3.22 20.07 -9.80
C THR A 8 2.84 18.83 -10.63
N SER A 9 1.76 18.89 -11.39
CA SER A 9 1.34 17.81 -12.29
C SER A 9 2.40 17.49 -13.34
N LYS A 10 2.97 18.52 -14.01
CA LYS A 10 4.04 18.35 -15.01
C LYS A 10 5.31 17.76 -14.40
N SER A 11 5.67 18.16 -13.18
CA SER A 11 6.83 17.60 -12.48
C SER A 11 6.65 16.12 -12.17
N ILE A 12 5.46 15.72 -11.71
CA ILE A 12 5.12 14.32 -11.45
C ILE A 12 5.12 13.51 -12.76
N GLU A 13 4.56 14.06 -13.84
CA GLU A 13 4.54 13.42 -15.16
C GLU A 13 5.95 13.11 -15.67
N LEU A 14 6.88 14.07 -15.57
CA LEU A 14 8.28 13.87 -15.97
C LEU A 14 8.94 12.75 -15.16
N LYS A 15 8.77 12.73 -13.85
CA LYS A 15 9.33 11.67 -12.98
C LYS A 15 8.76 10.30 -13.32
N ILE A 16 7.48 10.22 -13.68
CA ILE A 16 6.86 8.97 -14.14
C ILE A 16 7.48 8.52 -15.47
N MET A 17 7.69 9.44 -16.42
CA MET A 17 8.33 9.13 -17.71
C MET A 17 9.78 8.65 -17.54
N GLU A 18 10.47 9.14 -16.50
CA GLU A 18 11.81 8.69 -16.09
C GLU A 18 11.80 7.36 -15.31
N GLY A 19 10.63 6.75 -15.09
CA GLY A 19 10.47 5.47 -14.40
C GLY A 19 10.32 5.56 -12.88
N CYS A 20 10.26 6.77 -12.31
CA CYS A 20 9.98 6.97 -10.89
C CYS A 20 8.46 6.99 -10.62
N LEU A 21 7.94 5.86 -10.16
CA LEU A 21 6.51 5.72 -9.80
C LEU A 21 6.19 6.12 -8.36
N ILE A 22 7.21 6.44 -7.55
CA ILE A 22 7.06 6.75 -6.12
C ILE A 22 6.17 7.98 -5.91
N GLU A 23 6.27 8.97 -6.80
CA GLU A 23 5.51 10.22 -6.72
C GLU A 23 4.17 10.17 -7.45
N ARG A 24 3.81 9.03 -8.04
CA ARG A 24 2.54 8.88 -8.73
C ARG A 24 1.42 8.91 -7.68
N PRO A 25 0.50 9.90 -7.72
CA PRO A 25 -0.63 9.91 -6.81
C PRO A 25 -1.48 8.67 -7.04
N GLY A 26 -1.72 7.93 -5.95
CA GLY A 26 -2.50 6.69 -5.94
C GLY A 26 -3.85 6.85 -5.24
N TRP A 27 -4.72 5.86 -5.45
CA TRP A 27 -5.98 5.71 -4.72
C TRP A 27 -5.99 4.37 -4.02
N ILE A 28 -6.34 4.37 -2.74
CA ILE A 28 -6.61 3.13 -2.00
C ILE A 28 -8.09 2.82 -2.16
N ARG A 29 -8.40 1.68 -2.77
CA ARG A 29 -9.77 1.17 -2.86
C ARG A 29 -9.98 0.15 -1.74
N MET A 30 -10.88 0.45 -0.82
CA MET A 30 -11.31 -0.44 0.24
C MET A 30 -12.79 -0.75 0.07
N SER A 31 -13.14 -2.04 0.11
CA SER A 31 -14.54 -2.51 0.07
C SER A 31 -14.94 -2.98 1.47
N ILE A 32 -16.10 -2.52 1.95
CA ILE A 32 -16.70 -2.98 3.21
C ILE A 32 -17.91 -3.83 2.84
N HIS A 33 -18.05 -5.00 3.47
CA HIS A 33 -19.17 -5.91 3.21
C HIS A 33 -20.25 -5.77 4.29
N PRO A 34 -21.56 -5.91 3.97
CA PRO A 34 -22.64 -5.82 4.96
C PRO A 34 -22.62 -6.86 6.08
N THR A 35 -21.79 -7.90 5.97
CA THR A 35 -21.62 -8.93 7.02
C THR A 35 -20.51 -8.58 8.02
N MET A 36 -19.81 -7.45 7.83
CA MET A 36 -18.81 -6.98 8.78
C MET A 36 -19.49 -6.37 10.00
N THR A 37 -18.93 -6.64 11.16
CA THR A 37 -19.31 -6.03 12.43
C THR A 37 -18.71 -4.63 12.56
N ASN A 38 -19.31 -3.79 13.40
CA ASN A 38 -18.76 -2.46 13.70
C ASN A 38 -17.33 -2.55 14.24
N ALA A 39 -17.04 -3.54 15.08
CA ALA A 39 -15.70 -3.74 15.64
C ALA A 39 -14.65 -4.02 14.56
N GLU A 40 -14.99 -4.80 13.51
CA GLU A 40 -14.09 -5.04 12.38
C GLU A 40 -13.85 -3.76 11.57
N VAL A 41 -14.88 -2.95 11.35
CA VAL A 41 -14.75 -1.68 10.63
C VAL A 41 -13.93 -0.66 11.43
N GLU A 42 -14.15 -0.58 12.75
CA GLU A 42 -13.36 0.26 13.67
C GLU A 42 -11.90 -0.17 13.68
N PHE A 43 -11.64 -1.47 13.76
CA PHE A 43 -10.28 -2.01 13.68
C PHE A 43 -9.56 -1.60 12.38
N VAL A 44 -10.24 -1.70 11.23
CA VAL A 44 -9.65 -1.26 9.95
C VAL A 44 -9.38 0.24 9.95
N CYS A 45 -10.31 1.05 10.46
CA CYS A 45 -10.12 2.50 10.57
C CYS A 45 -8.89 2.85 11.43
N ASP A 46 -8.74 2.20 12.58
CA ASP A 46 -7.63 2.44 13.50
C ASP A 46 -6.30 1.93 12.94
N ALA A 47 -6.31 0.81 12.20
CA ALA A 47 -5.14 0.33 11.48
C ALA A 47 -4.67 1.35 10.42
N ILE A 48 -5.59 1.95 9.65
CA ILE A 48 -5.24 2.99 8.67
C ILE A 48 -4.64 4.21 9.36
N LYS A 49 -5.22 4.67 10.48
CA LYS A 49 -4.66 5.77 11.29
C LYS A 49 -3.26 5.44 11.80
N ALA A 50 -3.06 4.21 12.29
CA ALA A 50 -1.77 3.76 12.80
C ALA A 50 -0.71 3.73 11.69
N VAL A 51 -1.04 3.23 10.50
CA VAL A 51 -0.15 3.27 9.33
C VAL A 51 0.20 4.72 8.98
N ALA A 52 -0.78 5.60 8.89
CA ALA A 52 -0.55 7.01 8.57
C ALA A 52 0.32 7.73 9.62
N ALA A 53 0.17 7.39 10.91
CA ALA A 53 0.98 7.97 11.98
C ALA A 53 2.42 7.42 12.01
N ASN A 54 2.62 6.16 11.64
CA ASN A 54 3.88 5.44 11.82
C ASN A 54 4.65 5.15 10.53
N TYR A 55 4.15 5.57 9.36
CA TYR A 55 4.74 5.20 8.06
C TYR A 55 6.23 5.52 7.96
N ASN A 56 6.71 6.60 8.58
CA ASN A 56 8.13 6.99 8.59
C ASN A 56 9.04 5.94 9.23
N VAL A 57 8.52 5.18 10.19
CA VAL A 57 9.24 4.11 10.88
C VAL A 57 9.00 2.80 10.13
N TRP A 58 7.74 2.46 9.87
CA TRP A 58 7.36 1.16 9.29
C TRP A 58 7.81 0.99 7.83
N ASN A 59 8.01 2.08 7.07
CA ASN A 59 8.54 1.96 5.70
C ASN A 59 9.94 1.34 5.66
N LYS A 60 10.72 1.45 6.75
CA LYS A 60 12.11 1.00 6.79
C LYS A 60 12.23 -0.51 6.74
N ASP A 61 11.15 -1.23 6.99
CA ASP A 61 11.11 -2.69 6.95
C ASP A 61 10.77 -3.22 5.54
N TYR A 62 10.57 -2.32 4.57
CA TYR A 62 10.22 -2.66 3.18
C TYR A 62 11.24 -2.10 2.20
N ASP A 63 11.49 -2.84 1.13
CA ASP A 63 12.25 -2.40 -0.05
C ASP A 63 11.32 -2.26 -1.26
N TYR A 64 11.51 -1.20 -2.03
CA TYR A 64 10.74 -0.94 -3.24
C TYR A 64 11.31 -1.72 -4.43
N ASN A 65 10.49 -2.61 -4.99
CA ASN A 65 10.80 -3.35 -6.20
C ASN A 65 10.26 -2.59 -7.43
N VAL A 66 11.14 -1.83 -8.09
CA VAL A 66 10.82 -1.02 -9.27
C VAL A 66 10.24 -1.86 -10.42
N SER A 67 10.75 -3.08 -10.63
CA SER A 67 10.30 -3.94 -11.73
C SER A 67 8.84 -4.39 -11.61
N LYS A 68 8.34 -4.52 -10.38
CA LYS A 68 6.96 -4.92 -10.08
C LYS A 68 6.09 -3.75 -9.64
N ASN A 69 6.71 -2.61 -9.31
CA ASN A 69 6.06 -1.49 -8.65
C ASN A 69 5.38 -1.92 -7.32
N GLU A 70 6.10 -2.72 -6.53
CA GLU A 70 5.63 -3.32 -5.27
C GLU A 70 6.62 -3.05 -4.13
N PHE A 71 6.13 -3.05 -2.89
CA PHE A 71 6.97 -3.00 -1.69
C PHE A 71 7.05 -4.40 -1.08
N VAL A 72 8.27 -4.88 -0.84
CA VAL A 72 8.53 -6.22 -0.29
C VAL A 72 9.16 -6.08 1.08
N HIS A 73 8.62 -6.78 2.08
CA HIS A 73 9.18 -6.78 3.43
C HIS A 73 10.57 -7.45 3.44
N LYS A 74 11.53 -6.85 4.13
CA LYS A 74 12.94 -7.27 4.17
C LYS A 74 13.16 -8.70 4.66
N ASP A 75 12.36 -9.12 5.64
CA ASP A 75 12.46 -10.48 6.20
C ASP A 75 11.96 -11.58 5.24
N GLY A 76 11.43 -11.24 4.07
CA GLY A 76 11.09 -12.22 3.04
C GLY A 76 10.02 -13.24 3.45
N ILE A 77 9.35 -13.04 4.59
CA ILE A 77 8.23 -13.87 5.03
C ILE A 77 7.07 -13.60 4.10
N SER A 78 6.95 -14.40 3.05
CA SER A 78 5.75 -14.45 2.25
C SER A 78 4.69 -15.20 3.05
N LEU A 79 4.03 -14.48 3.96
CA LEU A 79 2.85 -14.96 4.66
C LEU A 79 1.84 -15.52 3.66
N GLU A 80 1.70 -14.87 2.50
CA GLU A 80 0.90 -15.34 1.37
C GLU A 80 1.32 -16.74 0.90
N LYS A 81 2.61 -17.02 0.67
CA LYS A 81 3.07 -18.38 0.31
C LYS A 81 2.71 -19.39 1.39
N GLN A 82 2.81 -19.03 2.66
CA GLN A 82 2.44 -19.92 3.77
C GLN A 82 0.92 -20.19 3.79
N ILE A 83 0.10 -19.14 3.63
CA ILE A 83 -1.36 -19.23 3.54
C ILE A 83 -1.77 -20.10 2.34
N ILE A 84 -1.23 -19.81 1.15
CA ILE A 84 -1.50 -20.57 -0.07
C ILE A 84 -1.12 -22.04 0.12
N THR A 85 0.06 -22.32 0.69
CA THR A 85 0.49 -23.70 0.97
C THR A 85 -0.48 -24.40 1.91
N ASN A 86 -0.99 -23.69 2.93
CA ASN A 86 -1.94 -24.27 3.88
C ASN A 86 -3.32 -24.53 3.27
N TRP A 87 -3.77 -23.77 2.27
CA TRP A 87 -5.03 -24.06 1.56
C TRP A 87 -5.03 -25.41 0.85
N PHE A 88 -3.85 -25.89 0.43
CA PHE A 88 -3.69 -27.18 -0.26
C PHE A 88 -3.25 -28.32 0.66
N LYS A 89 -3.13 -28.09 1.98
CA LYS A 89 -2.96 -29.16 2.95
C LYS A 89 -4.33 -29.75 3.27
N ILE A 90 -4.58 -30.96 2.74
CA ILE A 90 -5.72 -31.82 3.07
C ILE A 90 -5.49 -32.47 4.43
#